data_AF-A0A3Q9KTX5-F1
#
_entry.id   AF-A0A3Q9KTX5-F1
#
_cell.length_a   1.000
_cell.length_b   1.000
_cell.length_c   1.000
_cell.angle_alpha   90.00
_cell.angle_beta   90.00
_cell.angle_gamma   90.00
#
_symmetry.space_group_name_H-M   'P 1'
#
loop_
_entity.id
_entity.type
_entity.pdbx_description
1 polymer ?
#
loop_
_entity_poly.entity_id
_entity_poly.type
_entity_poly.pdbx_seq_one_letter_code
_entity_poly.pdbx_strand_id
1 'polypeptide(L)'
;MPDAVSRHPHAPGDVVTPERDITHQHFRPGDQVVILKGVASSELWGDSYKVVTPSWHTPTDEDGWRLYDPLGGERTYLTAHPRYLVHLSSRCPDCLIYQQALRTYLVPRLAGAEQDVDCGWYSVNHLNQVVHVADARGGR
;
A
#
# COMPACT_ATOMS: atom_id res chain seq x y z
N MET A 1 -25.49 -31.29 -10.76
CA MET A 1 -24.91 -30.44 -9.69
C MET A 1 -23.97 -29.48 -10.39
N PRO A 2 -24.32 -28.21 -10.62
CA PRO A 2 -23.34 -27.27 -11.15
C PRO A 2 -22.41 -26.86 -10.02
N ASP A 3 -21.10 -26.96 -10.27
CA ASP A 3 -20.05 -26.48 -9.39
C ASP A 3 -20.34 -25.04 -8.96
N ALA A 4 -20.39 -24.82 -7.65
CA ALA A 4 -20.38 -23.49 -7.11
C ALA A 4 -19.07 -22.83 -7.55
N VAL A 5 -19.14 -21.95 -8.54
CA VAL A 5 -18.05 -21.05 -8.89
C VAL A 5 -17.74 -20.28 -7.61
N SER A 6 -16.68 -20.71 -6.91
CA SER A 6 -16.13 -19.99 -5.77
C SER A 6 -15.73 -18.63 -6.33
N ARG A 7 -16.61 -17.64 -6.16
CA ARG A 7 -16.30 -16.26 -6.52
C ARG A 7 -15.18 -15.90 -5.58
N HIS A 8 -13.95 -15.87 -6.10
CA HIS A 8 -12.83 -15.25 -5.40
C HIS A 8 -13.35 -13.94 -4.80
N PRO A 9 -13.10 -13.68 -3.50
CA PRO A 9 -13.59 -12.49 -2.84
C PRO A 9 -13.26 -11.28 -3.72
N HIS A 10 -14.29 -10.56 -4.18
CA HIS A 10 -14.06 -9.35 -4.94
C HIS A 10 -13.33 -8.38 -4.02
N ALA A 11 -12.09 -8.04 -4.36
CA ALA A 11 -11.29 -7.12 -3.58
C ALA A 11 -12.07 -5.80 -3.41
N PRO A 12 -12.31 -5.33 -2.17
CA PRO A 12 -12.95 -4.04 -1.95
C PRO A 12 -12.05 -2.94 -2.50
N GLY A 13 -12.63 -1.88 -3.06
CA GLY A 13 -11.88 -0.69 -3.45
C GLY A 13 -11.33 0.05 -2.22
N ASP A 14 -10.10 0.52 -2.28
CA ASP A 14 -9.51 1.35 -1.22
C ASP A 14 -10.09 2.77 -1.25
N VAL A 15 -10.86 3.10 -0.22
CA VAL A 15 -11.38 4.46 0.01
C VAL A 15 -10.58 5.22 1.06
N VAL A 16 -9.70 4.53 1.80
CA VAL A 16 -8.98 5.10 2.95
C VAL A 16 -7.67 5.73 2.50
N THR A 17 -6.89 5.04 1.66
CA THR A 17 -5.59 5.53 1.17
C THR A 17 -5.71 6.80 0.32
N PRO A 18 -6.69 6.93 -0.61
CA PRO A 18 -6.82 8.16 -1.39
C PRO A 18 -7.16 9.39 -0.55
N GLU A 19 -7.87 9.22 0.56
CA GLU A 19 -8.27 10.31 1.47
C GLU A 19 -7.21 10.63 2.53
N ARG A 20 -6.11 9.86 2.56
CA ARG A 20 -5.07 10.02 3.57
C ARG A 20 -4.22 11.25 3.28
N ASP A 21 -4.39 12.26 4.14
CA ASP A 21 -3.53 13.43 4.18
C ASP A 21 -2.26 13.14 4.99
N ILE A 22 -1.11 13.10 4.32
CA ILE A 22 0.19 12.91 4.95
C ILE A 22 1.25 13.70 4.21
N THR A 23 2.04 14.45 4.95
CA THR A 23 3.10 15.27 4.36
C THR A 23 4.33 14.41 4.04
N HIS A 24 5.12 14.85 3.06
CA HIS A 24 6.39 14.21 2.72
C HIS A 24 7.33 14.08 3.93
N GLN A 25 7.36 15.12 4.78
CA GLN A 25 8.19 15.22 5.99
C GLN A 25 7.83 14.24 7.11
N HIS A 26 6.69 13.54 6.98
CA HIS A 26 6.29 12.50 7.93
C HIS A 26 7.31 11.35 7.97
N PHE A 27 7.99 11.09 6.86
CA PHE A 27 9.02 10.05 6.75
C PHE A 27 10.42 10.64 6.68
N ARG A 28 11.41 9.82 7.02
CA ARG A 28 12.84 10.17 6.96
C ARG A 28 13.65 9.03 6.36
N PRO A 29 14.79 9.34 5.71
CA PRO A 29 15.77 8.31 5.35
C PRO A 29 16.11 7.38 6.51
N GLY A 30 16.07 6.08 6.27
CA GLY A 30 16.28 5.03 7.27
C GLY A 30 14.99 4.44 7.85
N ASP A 31 13.86 5.14 7.75
CA ASP A 31 12.57 4.63 8.25
C ASP A 31 12.22 3.30 7.61
N GLN A 32 11.68 2.39 8.43
CA GLN A 32 11.08 1.14 7.95
C GLN A 32 9.59 1.36 7.76
N VAL A 33 9.12 1.14 6.53
CA VAL A 33 7.73 1.38 6.13
C VAL A 33 7.14 0.15 5.46
N VAL A 34 5.82 0.05 5.45
CA VAL A 34 5.05 -0.95 4.74
C VAL A 34 4.07 -0.27 3.79
N ILE A 35 3.87 -0.87 2.62
CA ILE A 35 2.75 -0.56 1.72
C ILE A 35 1.73 -1.67 1.88
N LEU A 36 0.61 -1.35 2.54
CA LEU A 36 -0.44 -2.33 2.87
C LEU A 36 -1.26 -2.70 1.63
N LYS A 37 -1.44 -4.00 1.38
CA LYS A 37 -2.11 -4.52 0.17
C LYS A 37 -3.41 -5.26 0.44
N GLY A 38 -3.62 -5.72 1.67
CA GLY A 38 -4.86 -6.42 2.01
C GLY A 38 -4.82 -7.11 3.37
N VAL A 39 -5.48 -8.26 3.47
CA VAL A 39 -5.65 -9.00 4.73
C VAL A 39 -5.14 -10.44 4.61
N ALA A 40 -4.38 -10.88 5.61
CA ALA A 40 -3.85 -12.22 5.80
C ALA A 40 -4.22 -12.66 7.21
N SER A 41 -4.92 -13.79 7.37
CA SER A 41 -5.33 -14.31 8.69
C SER A 41 -5.96 -13.27 9.64
N SER A 42 -6.84 -12.40 9.13
CA SER A 42 -7.49 -11.28 9.88
C SER A 42 -6.57 -10.14 10.33
N GLU A 43 -5.35 -10.08 9.81
CA GLU A 43 -4.39 -8.99 10.00
C GLU A 43 -4.07 -8.30 8.67
N LEU A 44 -3.70 -7.03 8.74
CA LEU A 44 -3.26 -6.30 7.55
C LEU A 44 -1.89 -6.83 7.12
N TRP A 45 -1.70 -7.01 5.83
CA TRP A 45 -0.40 -7.38 5.26
C TRP A 45 -0.01 -6.45 4.13
N GLY A 46 1.28 -6.46 3.80
CA GLY A 46 1.85 -5.65 2.75
C GLY A 46 3.35 -5.90 2.62
N ASP A 47 3.97 -5.19 1.68
CA ASP A 47 5.41 -5.29 1.45
C ASP A 47 6.16 -4.27 2.30
N SER A 48 7.28 -4.69 2.87
CA SER A 48 8.13 -3.85 3.72
C SER A 48 9.30 -3.26 2.95
N TYR A 49 9.60 -2.00 3.22
CA TYR A 49 10.63 -1.22 2.54
C TYR A 49 11.40 -0.35 3.52
N LYS A 50 12.61 0.04 3.11
CA LYS A 50 13.37 1.09 3.78
C LYS A 50 13.32 2.39 2.98
N VAL A 51 12.98 3.50 3.63
CA VAL A 51 13.07 4.84 3.03
C VAL A 51 14.53 5.21 2.82
N VAL A 52 14.91 5.62 1.61
CA VAL A 52 16.30 5.90 1.23
C VAL A 52 16.57 7.39 1.09
N THR A 53 15.79 8.07 0.24
CA THR A 53 16.03 9.48 -0.10
C THR A 53 14.76 10.08 -0.71
N PRO A 54 14.55 11.41 -0.60
CA PRO A 54 13.47 12.08 -1.34
C PRO A 54 13.54 11.79 -2.84
N SER A 55 12.39 11.75 -3.49
CA SER A 55 12.23 11.49 -4.93
C SER A 55 11.01 12.24 -5.47
N TRP A 56 10.71 12.08 -6.75
CA TRP A 56 9.49 12.62 -7.38
C TRP A 56 8.55 11.48 -7.75
N HIS A 57 7.27 11.60 -7.40
CA HIS A 57 6.25 10.62 -7.74
C HIS A 57 5.40 11.12 -8.90
N THR A 58 5.83 10.78 -10.12
CA THR A 58 5.23 11.24 -11.38
C THR A 58 3.72 11.00 -11.50
N PRO A 59 3.14 9.84 -11.09
CA PRO A 59 1.71 9.59 -11.23
C PRO A 59 0.81 10.56 -10.46
N THR A 60 1.33 11.13 -9.38
CA THR A 60 0.58 12.08 -8.53
C THR A 60 1.10 13.51 -8.67
N ASP A 61 2.21 13.71 -9.41
CA ASP A 61 2.92 14.98 -9.55
C ASP A 61 3.26 15.63 -8.20
N GLU A 62 3.66 14.79 -7.24
CA GLU A 62 3.94 15.19 -5.84
C GLU A 62 5.27 14.60 -5.37
N ASP A 63 5.78 15.13 -4.26
CA ASP A 63 7.00 14.63 -3.62
C ASP A 63 6.85 13.17 -3.20
N GLY A 64 7.80 12.35 -3.61
CA GLY A 64 7.86 10.91 -3.36
C GLY A 64 9.02 10.50 -2.46
N TRP A 65 9.06 9.22 -2.13
CA TRP A 65 10.20 8.59 -1.47
C TRP A 65 10.77 7.48 -2.34
N ARG A 66 12.11 7.47 -2.49
CA ARG A 66 12.83 6.31 -2.99
C ARG A 66 12.90 5.28 -1.87
N LEU A 67 12.43 4.08 -2.18
CA LEU A 67 12.36 2.94 -1.29
C LEU A 67 13.36 1.88 -1.72
N TYR A 68 13.95 1.21 -0.74
CA TYR A 68 14.73 0.00 -0.93
C TYR A 68 13.88 -1.20 -0.54
N ASP A 69 13.72 -2.13 -1.48
CA ASP A 69 13.06 -3.42 -1.28
C ASP A 69 14.13 -4.49 -0.96
N PRO A 70 14.18 -5.02 0.28
CA PRO A 70 15.15 -6.06 0.64
C PRO A 70 14.92 -7.39 -0.11
N LEU A 71 13.73 -7.60 -0.68
CA LEU A 71 13.34 -8.83 -1.39
C LEU A 71 13.22 -8.60 -2.91
N GLY A 72 13.48 -7.40 -3.40
CA GLY A 72 13.15 -6.96 -4.76
C GLY A 72 13.99 -7.59 -5.88
N GLY A 73 15.00 -8.40 -5.57
CA GLY A 73 15.88 -9.03 -6.55
C GLY A 73 16.48 -8.01 -7.52
N GLU A 74 16.19 -8.14 -8.81
CA GLU A 74 16.64 -7.22 -9.87
C GLU A 74 16.04 -5.80 -9.77
N ARG A 75 14.91 -5.63 -9.05
CA ARG A 75 14.25 -4.34 -8.81
C ARG A 75 14.30 -3.98 -7.34
N THR A 76 15.52 -3.70 -6.88
CA THR A 76 15.79 -3.41 -5.46
C THR A 76 15.33 -2.02 -5.02
N TYR A 77 14.97 -1.14 -5.95
CA TYR A 77 14.55 0.22 -5.63
C TYR A 77 13.29 0.63 -6.38
N LEU A 78 12.35 1.19 -5.62
CA LEU A 78 11.07 1.69 -6.10
C LEU A 78 10.89 3.14 -5.64
N THR A 79 9.96 3.86 -6.26
CA THR A 79 9.52 5.17 -5.75
C THR A 79 8.04 5.11 -5.41
N ALA A 80 7.62 5.70 -4.29
CA ALA A 80 6.22 5.69 -3.86
C ALA A 80 5.82 7.03 -3.26
N HIS A 81 4.53 7.37 -3.37
CA HIS A 81 3.96 8.54 -2.72
C HIS A 81 3.87 8.34 -1.19
N PRO A 82 4.15 9.36 -0.34
CA PRO A 82 4.03 9.29 1.12
C PRO A 82 2.71 8.69 1.61
N ARG A 83 1.60 8.99 0.92
CA ARG A 83 0.25 8.48 1.24
C ARG A 83 0.14 6.96 1.25
N TYR A 84 1.00 6.25 0.52
CA TYR A 84 0.99 4.78 0.47
C TYR A 84 1.80 4.15 1.61
N LEU A 85 2.63 4.94 2.30
CA LEU A 85 3.63 4.44 3.24
C LEU A 85 3.11 4.44 4.67
N VAL A 86 3.39 3.39 5.42
CA VAL A 86 3.03 3.31 6.84
C VAL A 86 4.27 2.93 7.63
N HIS A 87 4.59 3.62 8.72
CA HIS A 87 5.67 3.17 9.59
C HIS A 87 5.37 1.77 10.14
N LEU A 88 6.34 0.87 10.02
CA LEU A 88 6.28 -0.45 10.68
C LEU A 88 6.42 -0.33 12.21
N SER A 89 7.00 0.77 12.68
CA SER A 89 7.08 1.07 14.11
C SER A 89 5.71 1.45 14.67
N SER A 90 5.29 0.75 15.71
CA SER A 90 3.99 0.93 16.40
C SER A 90 3.89 2.20 17.25
N ARG A 91 4.69 3.23 16.97
CA ARG A 91 4.73 4.49 17.75
C ARG A 91 4.26 5.72 16.98
N CYS A 92 3.96 5.60 15.69
CA CYS A 92 3.50 6.72 14.90
C CYS A 92 1.96 6.84 14.96
N PRO A 93 1.39 7.90 15.58
CA PRO A 93 -0.06 8.01 15.75
C PRO A 93 -0.83 8.02 14.43
N ASP A 94 -0.39 8.80 13.44
CA ASP A 94 -1.09 8.90 12.15
C ASP A 94 -1.11 7.56 11.40
N CYS A 95 0.01 6.83 11.45
CA CYS A 95 0.13 5.50 10.87
C CYS A 95 -0.74 4.46 11.60
N LEU A 96 -0.87 4.56 12.93
CA LEU A 96 -1.75 3.69 13.71
C LEU A 96 -3.23 3.96 13.43
N ILE A 97 -3.62 5.23 13.32
CA ILE A 97 -4.99 5.64 12.98
C ILE A 97 -5.35 5.10 11.59
N TYR A 98 -4.46 5.28 10.61
CA TYR A 98 -4.66 4.75 9.27
C TYR A 98 -4.77 3.22 9.25
N GLN A 99 -3.87 2.50 9.93
CA GLN A 99 -3.95 1.04 10.05
C GLN A 99 -5.26 0.60 10.69
N GLN A 100 -5.71 1.27 11.75
CA GLN A 100 -6.97 0.94 12.40
C GLN A 100 -8.17 1.20 11.48
N ALA A 101 -8.18 2.32 10.74
CA ALA A 101 -9.23 2.64 9.78
C ALA A 101 -9.28 1.57 8.66
N LEU A 102 -8.14 1.23 8.09
CA LEU A 102 -8.02 0.22 7.04
C LEU A 102 -8.43 -1.17 7.55
N ARG A 103 -8.01 -1.56 8.77
CA ARG A 103 -8.40 -2.83 9.40
C ARG A 103 -9.91 -2.91 9.60
N THR A 104 -10.51 -1.84 10.12
CA THR A 104 -11.95 -1.76 10.37
C THR A 104 -12.74 -1.80 9.06
N TYR A 105 -12.17 -1.27 7.97
CA TYR A 105 -12.76 -1.33 6.66
C TYR A 105 -12.65 -2.72 6.00
N LEU A 106 -11.44 -3.30 5.99
CA LEU A 106 -11.14 -4.51 5.23
C LEU A 106 -11.53 -5.81 5.92
N VAL A 107 -11.19 -5.96 7.20
CA VAL A 107 -11.33 -7.27 7.89
C VAL A 107 -12.79 -7.76 7.85
N PRO A 108 -13.82 -6.94 8.13
CA PRO A 108 -15.21 -7.40 8.02
C PRO A 108 -15.63 -7.76 6.59
N ARG A 109 -15.08 -7.08 5.58
CA ARG A 109 -15.43 -7.30 4.16
C ARG A 109 -14.76 -8.54 3.57
N LEU A 110 -13.66 -8.96 4.17
CA LEU A 110 -12.85 -10.10 3.75
C LEU A 110 -12.91 -11.27 4.75
N ALA A 111 -13.77 -11.21 5.76
CA ALA A 111 -13.86 -12.20 6.84
C ALA A 111 -14.14 -13.65 6.37
N GLY A 112 -14.62 -13.84 5.14
CA GLY A 112 -14.84 -15.16 4.52
C GLY A 112 -13.70 -15.65 3.63
N ALA A 113 -12.59 -14.90 3.52
CA ALA A 113 -11.44 -15.33 2.76
C ALA A 113 -10.54 -16.23 3.62
N GLU A 114 -10.42 -17.51 3.24
CA GLU A 114 -9.53 -18.47 3.91
C GLU A 114 -8.04 -18.31 3.52
N GLN A 115 -7.75 -17.41 2.58
CA GLN A 115 -6.42 -17.19 2.01
C GLN A 115 -6.03 -15.72 2.13
N ASP A 116 -4.74 -15.45 2.03
CA ASP A 116 -4.21 -14.09 1.95
C ASP A 116 -4.83 -13.38 0.74
N VAL A 117 -5.47 -12.24 0.99
CA VAL A 117 -6.14 -11.45 -0.04
C VAL A 117 -5.27 -10.25 -0.38
N ASP A 118 -4.75 -10.22 -1.60
CA ASP A 118 -4.26 -8.99 -2.23
C ASP A 118 -5.47 -8.25 -2.82
N CYS A 119 -5.67 -7.00 -2.41
CA CYS A 119 -6.79 -6.20 -2.89
C CYS A 119 -6.54 -5.55 -4.26
N GLY A 120 -5.35 -5.73 -4.84
CA GLY A 120 -5.03 -5.29 -6.21
C GLY A 120 -4.97 -3.76 -6.36
N TRP A 121 -4.70 -3.05 -5.27
CA TRP A 121 -4.72 -1.58 -5.23
C TRP A 121 -3.48 -0.93 -5.81
N TYR A 122 -2.38 -1.66 -5.89
CA TYR A 122 -1.10 -1.13 -6.32
C TYR A 122 -0.59 -1.86 -7.55
N SER A 123 0.02 -1.10 -8.44
CA SER A 123 0.80 -1.60 -9.55
C SER A 123 2.16 -0.92 -9.56
N VAL A 124 3.15 -1.51 -10.23
CA VAL A 124 4.44 -0.85 -10.45
C VAL A 124 4.54 -0.46 -11.92
N ASN A 125 4.74 0.82 -12.19
CA ASN A 125 4.87 1.31 -13.57
C ASN A 125 6.28 1.06 -14.15
N HIS A 126 6.47 1.43 -15.41
CA HIS A 126 7.75 1.27 -16.12
C HIS A 126 8.91 2.11 -15.55
N LEU A 127 8.61 3.14 -14.73
CA LEU A 127 9.60 3.95 -14.03
C LEU A 127 9.94 3.40 -12.64
N ASN A 128 9.49 2.18 -12.31
CA ASN A 128 9.61 1.58 -10.99
C ASN A 128 8.94 2.43 -9.89
N GLN A 129 7.82 3.07 -10.20
CA GLN A 129 6.98 3.76 -9.21
C GLN A 129 5.78 2.90 -8.84
N VAL A 130 5.52 2.79 -7.54
CA VAL A 130 4.31 2.15 -7.00
C VAL A 130 3.14 3.11 -7.16
N VAL A 131 2.11 2.68 -7.87
CA VAL A 131 0.95 3.52 -8.23
C VAL A 131 -0.31 2.89 -7.68
N HIS A 132 -1.04 3.67 -6.88
CA HIS A 132 -2.37 3.27 -6.42
C HIS A 132 -3.39 3.38 -7.56
N VAL A 133 -4.38 2.49 -7.61
CA VAL A 133 -5.41 2.45 -8.68
C VAL A 133 -6.18 3.76 -8.85
N ALA A 134 -6.37 4.51 -7.76
CA ALA A 134 -7.01 5.83 -7.80
C ALA A 134 -6.14 6.88 -8.50
N ASP A 135 -4.82 6.73 -8.45
CA ASP A 135 -3.83 7.68 -9.00
C ASP A 135 -3.37 7.28 -10.41
N ALA A 136 -3.58 6.02 -10.81
CA ALA A 136 -3.24 5.53 -12.15
C ALA A 136 -3.98 6.28 -13.28
N ARG A 137 -5.09 6.98 -12.97
CA ARG A 137 -5.92 7.71 -13.96
C ARG A 137 -5.45 9.14 -14.25
N GLY A 138 -4.37 9.61 -13.63
CA GLY A 138 -3.77 10.93 -13.89
C GLY A 138 -3.03 11.06 -15.23
N GLY A 139 -2.77 9.95 -15.91
CA GLY A 139 -2.11 9.93 -17.22
C GLY A 139 -3.06 10.28 -18.36
N ARG A 140 -3.20 11.58 -18.65
CA ARG A 140 -3.61 12.06 -19.97
C ARG A 140 -2.40 12.23 -20.87
#